data_AF-K0RLB8-F1
#
_entry.id   AF-K0RLB8-F1
#
_cell.length_a   1.000
_cell.length_b   1.000
_cell.length_c   1.000
_cell.angle_alpha   90.00
_cell.angle_beta   90.00
_cell.angle_gamma   90.00
#
_symmetry.space_group_name_H-M   'P 1'
#
loop_
_entity.id
_entity.type
_entity.pdbx_description
1 polymer ?
#
loop_
_entity_poly.entity_id
_entity_poly.type
_entity_poly.pdbx_seq_one_letter_code
_entity_poly.pdbx_strand_id
1 'polypeptide(L)'
;LFRKIGNHAAELDSLDSFKQQNLSNTAWAFATAGESHPGLFRKIGGHVAGLMSLDLFKPLELSNTAWAFAKAGKSNPKLFKKICDYIAGLDSLDSFDPQALSNIVWACATVGYTDERLFSAFAPVIESKLDECSEQHLANISWAYSVANLPKQDLFNEGYAGALASNEKDFSEEVLCQLHQWQLWQQELVLGIELPESLQAKCRNAFTSAGYSESKLQNDVVGELRAAGLVLDEEVLLGSGYRIDALVKFGDGRKVAVEVDGPFHFIDRRPAGSTTLKHRQVARLDRIEVVSVPYWEWDELKNSEMKQHYLLVKLPDGQNCIKPREPPGELGPEYVDLAVAC
;
A
#
# COMPACT_ATOMS: atom_id res chain seq x y z
N LEU A 1 11.78 -13.20 25.53
CA LEU A 1 12.17 -14.42 24.78
C LEU A 1 12.64 -14.06 23.36
N PHE A 2 11.77 -13.45 22.53
CA PHE A 2 12.05 -13.02 21.15
C PHE A 2 13.41 -12.34 20.96
N ARG A 3 13.71 -11.29 21.74
CA ARG A 3 15.01 -10.59 21.68
C ARG A 3 16.22 -11.52 21.80
N LYS A 4 16.20 -12.49 22.72
CA LYS A 4 17.32 -13.42 22.94
C LYS A 4 17.48 -14.38 21.75
N ILE A 5 16.36 -14.95 21.28
CA ILE A 5 16.35 -15.85 20.11
C ILE A 5 16.82 -15.09 18.86
N GLY A 6 16.29 -13.89 18.65
CA GLY A 6 16.59 -13.05 17.50
C GLY A 6 18.06 -12.65 17.45
N ASN A 7 18.63 -12.20 18.57
CA ASN A 7 20.05 -11.86 18.66
C ASN A 7 20.91 -13.10 18.37
N HIS A 8 20.63 -14.22 19.03
CA HIS A 8 21.40 -15.44 18.85
C HIS A 8 21.39 -15.90 17.39
N ALA A 9 20.21 -16.00 16.77
CA ALA A 9 20.10 -16.40 15.37
C ALA A 9 20.74 -15.40 14.40
N ALA A 10 20.72 -14.09 14.70
CA ALA A 10 21.36 -13.06 13.88
C ALA A 10 22.90 -13.09 13.98
N GLU A 11 23.44 -13.58 15.10
CA GLU A 11 24.88 -13.68 15.37
C GLU A 11 25.52 -14.98 14.86
N LEU A 12 24.73 -16.00 14.51
CA LEU A 12 25.26 -17.23 13.93
C LEU A 12 26.02 -16.93 12.63
N ASP A 13 27.14 -17.63 12.39
CA ASP A 13 27.91 -17.49 11.15
C ASP A 13 27.10 -17.96 9.93
N SER A 14 26.41 -19.09 10.07
CA SER A 14 25.54 -19.67 9.04
C SER A 14 24.23 -20.22 9.61
N LEU A 15 23.21 -20.32 8.76
CA LEU A 15 21.93 -20.97 9.04
C LEU A 15 21.78 -22.32 8.32
N ASP A 16 22.84 -22.86 7.69
CA ASP A 16 22.80 -24.09 6.89
C ASP A 16 22.35 -25.34 7.67
N SER A 17 22.53 -25.35 8.99
CA SER A 17 22.09 -26.45 9.86
C SER A 17 20.59 -26.43 10.17
N PHE A 18 19.88 -25.34 9.83
CA PHE A 18 18.46 -25.21 10.09
C PHE A 18 17.64 -25.81 8.94
N LYS A 19 16.59 -26.56 9.30
CA LYS A 19 15.56 -26.95 8.35
C LYS A 19 14.80 -25.71 7.86
N GLN A 20 14.33 -25.76 6.62
CA GLN A 20 13.54 -24.72 5.97
C GLN A 20 12.33 -24.32 6.81
N GLN A 21 11.64 -25.31 7.38
CA GLN A 21 10.52 -25.12 8.30
C GLN A 21 10.88 -24.31 9.55
N ASN A 22 12.08 -24.51 10.10
CA ASN A 22 12.51 -23.77 11.29
C ASN A 22 12.75 -22.30 10.96
N LEU A 23 13.31 -22.01 9.78
CA LEU A 23 13.54 -20.65 9.30
C LEU A 23 12.21 -19.92 9.07
N SER A 24 11.28 -20.56 8.36
CA SER A 24 9.95 -19.98 8.08
C SER A 24 9.15 -19.76 9.36
N ASN A 25 9.13 -20.73 10.27
CA ASN A 25 8.39 -20.63 11.53
C ASN A 25 8.99 -19.57 12.46
N THR A 26 10.32 -19.41 12.46
CA THR A 26 10.97 -18.35 13.23
C THR A 26 10.58 -16.98 12.70
N ALA A 27 10.68 -16.74 11.39
CA ALA A 27 10.27 -15.47 10.79
C ALA A 27 8.78 -15.19 11.05
N TRP A 28 7.92 -16.19 10.83
CA TRP A 28 6.48 -16.11 11.06
C TRP A 28 6.15 -15.76 12.52
N ALA A 29 6.77 -16.42 13.49
CA ALA A 29 6.52 -16.16 14.91
C ALA A 29 6.86 -14.71 15.31
N PHE A 30 7.96 -14.17 14.81
CA PHE A 30 8.32 -12.76 15.06
C PHE A 30 7.32 -11.79 14.42
N ALA A 31 6.92 -12.05 13.17
CA ALA A 31 5.95 -11.22 12.47
C ALA A 31 4.57 -11.24 13.14
N THR A 32 4.06 -12.43 13.49
CA THR A 32 2.77 -12.63 14.17
C THR A 32 2.76 -11.99 15.56
N ALA A 33 3.87 -12.04 16.29
CA ALA A 33 3.99 -11.41 17.60
C ALA A 33 4.16 -9.88 17.54
N GLY A 34 4.33 -9.28 16.35
CA GLY A 34 4.63 -7.85 16.20
C GLY A 34 6.04 -7.46 16.69
N GLU A 35 6.94 -8.42 16.84
CA GLU A 35 8.27 -8.23 17.40
C GLU A 35 9.26 -7.81 16.30
N SER A 36 9.70 -6.55 16.34
CA SER A 36 10.65 -6.02 15.36
C SER A 36 12.08 -6.51 15.63
N HIS A 37 12.65 -7.25 14.68
CA HIS A 37 14.05 -7.69 14.76
C HIS A 37 14.77 -7.63 13.39
N PRO A 38 15.17 -6.43 12.90
CA PRO A 38 15.74 -6.26 11.57
C PRO A 38 16.95 -7.15 11.26
N GLY A 39 17.82 -7.39 12.26
CA GLY A 39 19.00 -8.24 12.09
C GLY A 39 18.66 -9.71 11.79
N LEU A 40 17.55 -10.20 12.34
CA LEU A 40 17.10 -11.59 12.15
C LEU A 40 16.53 -11.77 10.75
N PHE A 41 15.62 -10.88 10.34
CA PHE A 41 15.06 -10.88 8.99
C PHE A 41 16.15 -10.72 7.93
N ARG A 42 17.15 -9.86 8.16
CA ARG A 42 18.31 -9.76 7.27
C ARG A 42 19.09 -11.07 7.19
N LYS A 43 19.33 -11.76 8.31
CA LYS A 43 20.05 -13.04 8.34
C LYS A 43 19.28 -14.14 7.61
N ILE A 44 18.00 -14.34 7.95
CA ILE A 44 17.14 -15.36 7.31
C ILE A 44 17.00 -15.06 5.81
N GLY A 45 16.63 -13.84 5.45
CA GLY A 45 16.38 -13.49 4.06
C GLY A 45 17.65 -13.52 3.21
N GLY A 46 18.80 -13.12 3.78
CA GLY A 46 20.10 -13.25 3.13
C GLY A 46 20.51 -14.71 2.92
N HIS A 47 20.29 -15.57 3.91
CA HIS A 47 20.57 -17.00 3.80
C HIS A 47 19.70 -17.65 2.71
N VAL A 48 18.37 -17.49 2.76
CA VAL A 48 17.45 -18.09 1.77
C VAL A 48 17.71 -17.57 0.36
N ALA A 49 17.96 -16.26 0.20
CA ALA A 49 18.31 -15.67 -1.09
C ALA A 49 19.66 -16.17 -1.65
N GLY A 50 20.57 -16.62 -0.77
CA GLY A 50 21.89 -17.14 -1.13
C GLY A 50 21.91 -18.64 -1.47
N LEU A 51 20.82 -19.38 -1.23
CA LEU A 51 20.75 -20.81 -1.55
C LEU A 51 20.82 -21.03 -3.07
N MET A 52 21.49 -22.10 -3.48
CA MET A 52 21.57 -22.50 -4.89
C MET A 52 20.17 -22.83 -5.44
N SER A 53 19.37 -23.60 -4.69
CA SER A 53 17.99 -23.95 -5.02
C SER A 53 17.08 -23.87 -3.80
N LEU A 54 15.76 -23.81 -4.03
CA LEU A 54 14.72 -23.87 -3.00
C LEU A 54 13.97 -25.21 -2.99
N ASP A 55 14.48 -26.27 -3.65
CA ASP A 55 13.83 -27.60 -3.74
C ASP A 55 13.48 -28.24 -2.40
N LEU A 56 14.20 -27.87 -1.33
CA LEU A 56 13.94 -28.37 0.02
C LEU A 56 12.83 -27.61 0.77
N PHE A 57 12.33 -26.51 0.21
CA PHE A 57 11.19 -25.77 0.75
C PHE A 57 9.90 -26.33 0.16
N LYS A 58 8.95 -26.67 1.02
CA LYS A 58 7.56 -26.88 0.60
C LYS A 58 6.89 -25.53 0.38
N PRO A 59 5.78 -25.50 -0.40
CA PRO A 59 4.98 -24.30 -0.61
C PRO A 59 4.66 -23.50 0.66
N LEU A 60 4.31 -24.18 1.74
CA LEU A 60 4.00 -23.56 3.03
C LEU A 60 5.19 -22.81 3.64
N GLU A 61 6.41 -23.33 3.54
CA GLU A 61 7.58 -22.64 4.08
C GLU A 61 7.94 -21.40 3.26
N LEU A 62 7.80 -21.46 1.94
CA LEU A 62 7.98 -20.30 1.06
C LEU A 62 6.96 -19.21 1.35
N SER A 63 5.68 -19.60 1.44
CA SER A 63 4.58 -18.66 1.68
C SER A 63 4.67 -18.02 3.07
N ASN A 64 4.96 -18.80 4.12
CA ASN A 64 5.15 -18.26 5.47
C ASN A 64 6.36 -17.33 5.55
N THR A 65 7.44 -17.64 4.84
CA THR A 65 8.62 -16.76 4.78
C THR A 65 8.26 -15.45 4.09
N ALA A 66 7.64 -15.48 2.90
CA ALA A 66 7.24 -14.27 2.19
C ALA A 66 6.25 -13.42 3.02
N TRP A 67 5.22 -14.05 3.58
CA TRP A 67 4.22 -13.42 4.43
C TRP A 67 4.86 -12.76 5.66
N ALA A 68 5.78 -13.45 6.34
CA ALA A 68 6.43 -12.91 7.54
C ALA A 68 7.23 -11.64 7.24
N PHE A 69 7.94 -11.59 6.11
CA PHE A 69 8.69 -10.39 5.71
C PHE A 69 7.76 -9.23 5.39
N ALA A 70 6.68 -9.49 4.64
CA ALA A 70 5.68 -8.49 4.33
C ALA A 70 4.98 -7.95 5.59
N LYS A 71 4.48 -8.84 6.45
CA LYS A 71 3.79 -8.48 7.70
C LYS A 71 4.69 -7.71 8.68
N ALA A 72 5.97 -8.06 8.75
CA ALA A 72 6.95 -7.36 9.60
C ALA A 72 7.45 -6.04 9.00
N GLY A 73 6.97 -5.65 7.81
CA GLY A 73 7.41 -4.46 7.08
C GLY A 73 8.91 -4.50 6.75
N LYS A 74 9.46 -5.68 6.44
CA LYS A 74 10.88 -5.87 6.13
C LYS A 74 11.07 -6.09 4.64
N SER A 75 11.73 -5.16 3.97
CA SER A 75 12.11 -5.38 2.58
C SER A 75 13.30 -6.34 2.50
N ASN A 76 13.19 -7.30 1.58
CA ASN A 76 14.34 -8.06 1.11
C ASN A 76 14.13 -8.41 -0.37
N PRO A 77 14.45 -7.48 -1.30
CA PRO A 77 14.19 -7.68 -2.72
C PRO A 77 14.83 -8.95 -3.30
N LYS A 78 16.00 -9.35 -2.79
CA LYS A 78 16.68 -10.58 -3.24
C LYS A 78 15.93 -11.85 -2.82
N LEU A 79 15.37 -11.87 -1.61
CA LEU A 79 14.54 -12.97 -1.12
C LEU A 79 13.27 -13.10 -1.98
N PHE A 80 12.52 -12.01 -2.15
CA PHE A 80 11.29 -12.03 -2.94
C PHE A 80 11.56 -12.44 -4.38
N LYS A 81 12.62 -11.92 -4.99
CA LYS A 81 13.07 -12.37 -6.32
C LYS A 81 13.38 -13.86 -6.38
N LYS A 82 14.17 -14.37 -5.42
CA LYS A 82 14.54 -15.80 -5.37
C LYS A 82 13.29 -16.70 -5.25
N ILE A 83 12.35 -16.34 -4.38
CA ILE A 83 11.09 -17.08 -4.20
C ILE A 83 10.26 -17.03 -5.48
N CYS A 84 10.04 -15.85 -6.06
CA CYS A 84 9.21 -15.70 -7.26
C CYS A 84 9.80 -16.42 -8.48
N ASP A 85 11.11 -16.26 -8.72
CA ASP A 85 11.81 -16.93 -9.82
C ASP A 85 11.75 -18.45 -9.68
N TYR A 86 11.94 -18.97 -8.47
CA TYR A 86 11.87 -20.41 -8.20
C TYR A 86 10.47 -20.95 -8.51
N ILE A 87 9.43 -20.31 -7.96
CA ILE A 87 8.05 -20.77 -8.14
C ILE A 87 7.60 -20.66 -9.59
N ALA A 88 7.89 -19.54 -10.25
CA ALA A 88 7.55 -19.35 -11.66
C ALA A 88 8.32 -20.30 -12.61
N GLY A 89 9.38 -20.95 -12.13
CA GLY A 89 10.16 -21.95 -12.87
C GLY A 89 9.77 -23.40 -12.58
N LEU A 90 8.77 -23.66 -11.72
CA LEU A 90 8.29 -25.03 -11.44
C LEU A 90 7.44 -25.56 -12.60
N ASP A 91 7.58 -26.85 -12.89
CA ASP A 91 6.79 -27.55 -13.93
C ASP A 91 5.31 -27.71 -13.54
N SER A 92 5.01 -27.76 -12.25
CA SER A 92 3.64 -27.82 -11.71
C SER A 92 3.53 -27.03 -10.40
N LEU A 93 2.35 -26.45 -10.19
CA LEU A 93 1.99 -25.66 -9.01
C LEU A 93 0.86 -26.31 -8.19
N ASP A 94 0.46 -27.55 -8.50
CA ASP A 94 -0.67 -28.23 -7.87
C ASP A 94 -0.50 -28.43 -6.36
N SER A 95 0.76 -28.51 -5.90
CA SER A 95 1.10 -28.65 -4.48
C SER A 95 0.86 -27.38 -3.66
N PHE A 96 0.63 -26.23 -4.29
CA PHE A 96 0.30 -24.99 -3.59
C PHE A 96 -1.18 -25.02 -3.21
N ASP A 97 -1.45 -25.03 -1.90
CA ASP A 97 -2.80 -24.86 -1.37
C ASP A 97 -3.25 -23.39 -1.45
N PRO A 98 -4.56 -23.10 -1.30
CA PRO A 98 -5.07 -21.73 -1.31
C PRO A 98 -4.38 -20.77 -0.33
N GLN A 99 -3.94 -21.27 0.83
CA GLN A 99 -3.24 -20.47 1.82
C GLN A 99 -1.87 -20.03 1.29
N ALA A 100 -1.10 -20.95 0.71
CA ALA A 100 0.21 -20.65 0.14
C ALA A 100 0.09 -19.69 -1.05
N LEU A 101 -0.86 -19.93 -1.95
CA LEU A 101 -1.14 -19.06 -3.10
C LEU A 101 -1.45 -17.63 -2.65
N SER A 102 -2.44 -17.47 -1.75
CA SER A 102 -2.88 -16.17 -1.26
C SER A 102 -1.80 -15.43 -0.47
N ASN A 103 -1.07 -16.11 0.41
CA ASN A 103 0.03 -15.52 1.19
C ASN A 103 1.15 -14.99 0.31
N ILE A 104 1.52 -15.72 -0.76
CA ILE A 104 2.61 -15.32 -1.64
C ILE A 104 2.23 -14.06 -2.43
N VAL A 105 1.07 -14.05 -3.09
CA VAL A 105 0.65 -12.88 -3.89
C VAL A 105 0.41 -11.67 -3.00
N TRP A 106 -0.20 -11.86 -1.82
CA TRP A 106 -0.41 -10.80 -0.84
C TRP A 106 0.91 -10.22 -0.34
N ALA A 107 1.88 -11.07 0.00
CA ALA A 107 3.19 -10.62 0.46
C ALA A 107 3.92 -9.83 -0.63
N CYS A 108 3.93 -10.34 -1.86
CA CYS A 108 4.51 -9.69 -3.04
C CYS A 108 3.91 -8.30 -3.27
N ALA A 109 2.57 -8.21 -3.31
CA ALA A 109 1.84 -6.95 -3.43
C ALA A 109 2.16 -5.98 -2.28
N THR A 110 2.16 -6.48 -1.04
CA THR A 110 2.40 -5.66 0.17
C THR A 110 3.76 -4.99 0.14
N VAL A 111 4.82 -5.71 -0.24
CA VAL A 111 6.19 -5.16 -0.32
C VAL A 111 6.48 -4.41 -1.63
N GLY A 112 5.50 -4.31 -2.53
CA GLY A 112 5.67 -3.67 -3.84
C GLY A 112 6.60 -4.46 -4.78
N TYR A 113 6.65 -5.79 -4.65
CA TYR A 113 7.36 -6.68 -5.57
C TYR A 113 6.36 -7.44 -6.45
N THR A 114 6.14 -6.98 -7.67
CA THR A 114 5.20 -7.63 -8.61
C THR A 114 5.99 -8.35 -9.71
N ASP A 115 5.95 -9.69 -9.70
CA ASP A 115 6.43 -10.52 -10.82
C ASP A 115 5.24 -11.02 -11.64
N GLU A 116 5.06 -10.45 -12.83
CA GLU A 116 3.93 -10.78 -13.71
C GLU A 116 3.90 -12.25 -14.12
N ARG A 117 5.05 -12.93 -14.23
CA ARG A 117 5.11 -14.36 -14.58
C ARG A 117 4.52 -15.20 -13.46
N LEU A 118 4.88 -14.90 -12.21
CA LEU A 118 4.34 -15.59 -11.04
C LEU A 118 2.82 -15.41 -10.93
N PHE A 119 2.34 -14.17 -11.01
CA PHE A 119 0.90 -13.89 -10.94
C PHE A 119 0.16 -14.58 -12.10
N SER A 120 0.71 -14.54 -13.31
CA SER A 120 0.12 -15.25 -14.46
C SER A 120 0.10 -16.77 -14.29
N ALA A 121 1.14 -17.36 -13.70
CA ALA A 121 1.19 -18.80 -13.42
C ALA A 121 0.22 -19.23 -12.31
N PHE A 122 -0.04 -18.36 -11.33
CA PHE A 122 -0.95 -18.64 -10.22
C PHE A 122 -2.42 -18.54 -10.62
N ALA A 123 -2.78 -17.67 -11.57
CA ALA A 123 -4.16 -17.44 -11.97
C ALA A 123 -4.96 -18.74 -12.28
N PRO A 124 -4.52 -19.65 -13.18
CA PRO A 124 -5.27 -20.88 -13.46
C PRO A 124 -5.32 -21.85 -12.27
N VAL A 125 -4.28 -21.87 -11.42
CA VAL A 125 -4.24 -22.73 -10.23
C VAL A 125 -5.27 -22.26 -9.20
N ILE A 126 -5.35 -20.94 -8.98
CA ILE A 126 -6.35 -20.33 -8.11
C ILE A 126 -7.75 -20.63 -8.63
N GLU A 127 -7.98 -20.44 -9.94
CA GLU A 127 -9.27 -20.72 -10.58
C GLU A 127 -9.71 -22.18 -10.36
N SER A 128 -8.78 -23.14 -10.50
CA SER A 128 -9.06 -24.56 -10.29
C SER A 128 -9.36 -24.97 -8.84
N LYS A 129 -9.08 -24.09 -7.86
CA LYS A 129 -9.21 -24.33 -6.42
C LYS A 129 -10.13 -23.34 -5.70
N LEU A 130 -11.04 -22.69 -6.43
CA LEU A 130 -11.92 -21.67 -5.85
C LEU A 130 -12.81 -22.22 -4.73
N ASP A 131 -13.22 -23.49 -4.82
CA ASP A 131 -14.03 -24.18 -3.82
C ASP A 131 -13.25 -24.55 -2.54
N GLU A 132 -11.92 -24.58 -2.61
CA GLU A 132 -11.03 -24.77 -1.45
C GLU A 132 -10.64 -23.43 -0.78
N CYS A 133 -10.92 -22.30 -1.42
CA CYS A 133 -10.53 -20.98 -0.92
C CYS A 133 -11.48 -20.51 0.19
N SER A 134 -10.93 -20.05 1.32
CA SER A 134 -11.69 -19.27 2.29
C SER A 134 -11.90 -17.84 1.80
N GLU A 135 -12.79 -17.12 2.45
CA GLU A 135 -13.02 -15.70 2.28
C GLU A 135 -11.74 -14.87 2.39
N GLN A 136 -10.88 -15.20 3.35
CA GLN A 136 -9.61 -14.51 3.54
C GLN A 136 -8.65 -14.77 2.38
N HIS A 137 -8.62 -15.99 1.84
CA HIS A 137 -7.78 -16.31 0.68
C HIS A 137 -8.23 -15.52 -0.55
N LEU A 138 -9.54 -15.52 -0.84
CA LEU A 138 -10.12 -14.79 -1.98
C LEU A 138 -9.91 -13.27 -1.82
N ALA A 139 -10.09 -12.71 -0.64
CA ALA A 139 -9.86 -11.29 -0.39
C ALA A 139 -8.39 -10.89 -0.59
N ASN A 140 -7.46 -11.68 -0.03
CA ASN A 140 -6.03 -11.46 -0.18
C ASN A 140 -5.58 -11.52 -1.65
N ILE A 141 -6.09 -12.49 -2.42
CA ILE A 141 -5.84 -12.62 -3.86
C ILE A 141 -6.39 -11.39 -4.60
N SER A 142 -7.66 -11.06 -4.38
CA SER A 142 -8.33 -9.93 -5.03
C SER A 142 -7.58 -8.61 -4.79
N TRP A 143 -7.20 -8.36 -3.54
CA TRP A 143 -6.43 -7.19 -3.15
C TRP A 143 -5.03 -7.20 -3.77
N ALA A 144 -4.32 -8.33 -3.75
CA ALA A 144 -2.97 -8.43 -4.30
C ALA A 144 -2.93 -8.12 -5.81
N TYR A 145 -3.87 -8.65 -6.59
CA TYR A 145 -3.98 -8.35 -8.02
C TYR A 145 -4.39 -6.91 -8.29
N SER A 146 -5.21 -6.33 -7.39
CA SER A 146 -5.55 -4.90 -7.45
C SER A 146 -4.32 -4.04 -7.26
N VAL A 147 -3.46 -4.33 -6.26
CA VAL A 147 -2.18 -3.62 -6.05
C VAL A 147 -1.26 -3.81 -7.25
N ALA A 148 -1.09 -5.06 -7.71
CA ALA A 148 -0.25 -5.41 -8.86
C ALA A 148 -0.72 -4.79 -10.18
N ASN A 149 -1.99 -4.38 -10.26
CA ASN A 149 -2.64 -3.85 -11.46
C ASN A 149 -2.55 -4.80 -12.66
N LEU A 150 -2.75 -6.10 -12.42
CA LEU A 150 -2.68 -7.15 -13.43
C LEU A 150 -4.09 -7.69 -13.72
N PRO A 151 -4.80 -7.16 -14.72
CA PRO A 151 -6.12 -7.68 -15.07
C PRO A 151 -5.99 -9.12 -15.58
N LYS A 152 -6.69 -10.05 -14.92
CA LYS A 152 -6.80 -11.45 -15.32
C LYS A 152 -8.28 -11.81 -15.42
N GLN A 153 -8.87 -11.54 -16.58
CA GLN A 153 -10.29 -11.80 -16.82
C GLN A 153 -10.63 -13.28 -16.67
N ASP A 154 -9.69 -14.16 -17.03
CA ASP A 154 -9.86 -15.61 -16.84
C ASP A 154 -9.99 -15.98 -15.36
N LEU A 155 -9.32 -15.26 -14.44
CA LEU A 155 -9.45 -15.48 -13.00
C LEU A 155 -10.66 -14.75 -12.39
N PHE A 156 -10.81 -13.45 -12.68
CA PHE A 156 -11.86 -12.61 -12.09
C PHE A 156 -13.14 -12.67 -12.92
N ASN A 157 -13.76 -13.85 -12.93
CA ASN A 157 -14.97 -14.17 -13.68
C ASN A 157 -16.18 -14.40 -12.76
N GLU A 158 -17.35 -14.72 -13.33
CA GLU A 158 -18.59 -14.96 -12.58
C GLU A 158 -18.46 -16.06 -11.52
N GLY A 159 -17.62 -17.07 -11.75
CA GLY A 159 -17.31 -18.12 -10.78
C GLY A 159 -16.60 -17.56 -9.55
N TYR A 160 -15.64 -16.65 -9.75
CA TYR A 160 -14.94 -15.97 -8.65
C TYR A 160 -15.90 -15.08 -7.83
N ALA A 161 -16.75 -14.31 -8.51
CA ALA A 161 -17.77 -13.50 -7.84
C ALA A 161 -18.78 -14.36 -7.07
N GLY A 162 -19.18 -15.51 -7.65
CA GLY A 162 -20.04 -16.50 -7.00
C GLY A 162 -19.41 -17.13 -5.75
N ALA A 163 -18.11 -17.42 -5.78
CA ALA A 163 -17.36 -17.93 -4.63
C ALA A 163 -17.32 -16.92 -3.47
N LEU A 164 -17.12 -15.63 -3.78
CA LEU A 164 -17.21 -14.56 -2.77
C LEU A 164 -18.63 -14.40 -2.22
N ALA A 165 -19.64 -14.36 -3.09
CA ALA A 165 -21.03 -14.20 -2.68
C ALA A 165 -21.52 -15.33 -1.76
N SER A 166 -21.06 -16.56 -2.00
CA SER A 166 -21.45 -17.73 -1.20
C SER A 166 -20.99 -17.67 0.26
N ASN A 167 -19.95 -16.86 0.56
CA ASN A 167 -19.33 -16.74 1.89
C ASN A 167 -19.61 -15.40 2.59
N GLU A 168 -20.53 -14.58 2.06
CA GLU A 168 -20.78 -13.19 2.49
C GLU A 168 -21.06 -13.01 4.00
N LYS A 169 -21.46 -14.05 4.72
CA LYS A 169 -21.79 -13.98 6.17
C LYS A 169 -20.57 -14.04 7.09
N ASP A 170 -19.43 -14.52 6.58
CA ASP A 170 -18.26 -14.86 7.39
C ASP A 170 -17.12 -13.83 7.26
N PHE A 171 -17.39 -12.71 6.57
CA PHE A 171 -16.35 -11.72 6.27
C PHE A 171 -16.03 -10.84 7.48
N SER A 172 -14.74 -10.75 7.80
CA SER A 172 -14.21 -9.73 8.71
C SER A 172 -14.25 -8.33 8.08
N GLU A 173 -14.08 -7.28 8.89
CA GLU A 173 -13.96 -5.90 8.39
C GLU A 173 -12.77 -5.73 7.43
N GLU A 174 -11.63 -6.38 7.71
CA GLU A 174 -10.44 -6.37 6.85
C GLU A 174 -10.75 -6.96 5.46
N VAL A 175 -11.43 -8.12 5.42
CA VAL A 175 -11.88 -8.76 4.18
C VAL A 175 -12.81 -7.83 3.40
N LEU A 176 -13.81 -7.24 4.06
CA LEU A 176 -14.75 -6.32 3.42
C LEU A 176 -14.05 -5.09 2.83
N CYS A 177 -13.04 -4.56 3.51
CA CYS A 177 -12.25 -3.43 3.04
C CYS A 177 -11.41 -3.81 1.81
N GLN A 178 -10.73 -4.96 1.84
CA GLN A 178 -9.97 -5.48 0.70
C GLN A 178 -10.87 -5.70 -0.53
N LEU A 179 -12.07 -6.24 -0.34
CA LEU A 179 -13.03 -6.46 -1.42
C LEU A 179 -13.60 -5.15 -1.97
N HIS A 180 -13.82 -4.13 -1.13
CA HIS A 180 -14.17 -2.79 -1.61
C HIS A 180 -13.07 -2.22 -2.52
N GLN A 181 -11.80 -2.32 -2.09
CA GLN A 181 -10.67 -1.88 -2.90
C GLN A 181 -10.55 -2.67 -4.21
N TRP A 182 -10.84 -3.96 -4.20
CA TRP A 182 -10.88 -4.75 -5.43
C TRP A 182 -12.03 -4.32 -6.35
N GLN A 183 -13.23 -4.04 -5.84
CA GLN A 183 -14.34 -3.53 -6.64
C GLN A 183 -14.05 -2.14 -7.23
N LEU A 184 -13.38 -1.26 -6.50
CA LEU A 184 -12.87 0.00 -7.05
C LEU A 184 -11.91 -0.26 -8.22
N TRP A 185 -11.02 -1.26 -8.10
CA TRP A 185 -10.12 -1.62 -9.19
C TRP A 185 -10.87 -2.23 -10.38
N GLN A 186 -11.91 -3.04 -10.15
CA GLN A 186 -12.76 -3.55 -11.23
C GLN A 186 -13.44 -2.41 -12.01
N GLN A 187 -13.85 -1.33 -11.34
CA GLN A 187 -14.39 -0.12 -12.00
C GLN A 187 -13.34 0.65 -12.83
N GLU A 188 -12.04 0.47 -12.55
CA GLU A 188 -10.98 1.02 -13.40
C GLU A 188 -10.87 0.26 -14.75
N LEU A 189 -11.41 -0.95 -14.83
CA LEU A 189 -11.28 -1.84 -16.00
C LEU A 189 -12.49 -1.73 -16.94
N VAL A 190 -12.26 -1.88 -18.24
CA VAL A 190 -13.32 -1.84 -19.27
C VAL A 190 -14.30 -3.02 -19.14
N LEU A 191 -13.78 -4.19 -18.78
CA LEU A 191 -14.54 -5.43 -18.58
C LEU A 191 -14.39 -5.91 -17.14
N GLY A 192 -14.56 -4.99 -16.19
CA GLY A 192 -14.55 -5.32 -14.77
C GLY A 192 -15.75 -6.17 -14.37
N ILE A 193 -15.58 -6.99 -13.33
CA ILE A 193 -16.66 -7.78 -12.74
C ILE A 193 -17.21 -7.12 -11.48
N GLU A 194 -18.54 -7.14 -11.35
CA GLU A 194 -19.24 -6.61 -10.18
C GLU A 194 -19.64 -7.72 -9.21
N LEU A 195 -19.49 -7.44 -7.91
CA LEU A 195 -20.11 -8.25 -6.86
C LEU A 195 -21.62 -8.02 -6.82
N PRO A 196 -22.40 -8.92 -6.19
CA PRO A 196 -23.80 -8.63 -5.89
C PRO A 196 -23.96 -7.32 -5.13
N GLU A 197 -24.98 -6.53 -5.45
CA GLU A 197 -25.21 -5.18 -4.89
C GLU A 197 -25.21 -5.18 -3.35
N SER A 198 -25.78 -6.21 -2.72
CA SER A 198 -25.81 -6.35 -1.26
C SER A 198 -24.39 -6.44 -0.67
N LEU A 199 -23.52 -7.21 -1.31
CA LEU A 199 -22.14 -7.39 -0.89
C LEU A 199 -21.31 -6.13 -1.19
N GLN A 200 -21.53 -5.48 -2.33
CA GLN A 200 -20.91 -4.17 -2.63
C GLN A 200 -21.25 -3.14 -1.54
N ALA A 201 -22.52 -3.05 -1.14
CA ALA A 201 -22.96 -2.15 -0.08
C ALA A 201 -22.29 -2.47 1.27
N LYS A 202 -22.17 -3.76 1.63
CA LYS A 202 -21.45 -4.18 2.85
C LYS A 202 -19.97 -3.80 2.81
N CYS A 203 -19.29 -4.07 1.70
CA CYS A 203 -17.88 -3.74 1.51
C CYS A 203 -17.65 -2.24 1.67
N ARG A 204 -18.48 -1.43 1.00
CA ARG A 204 -18.42 0.04 1.09
C ARG A 204 -18.72 0.54 2.50
N ASN A 205 -19.74 0.02 3.16
CA ASN A 205 -20.10 0.43 4.51
C ASN A 205 -18.96 0.15 5.49
N ALA A 206 -18.37 -1.05 5.45
CA ALA A 206 -17.21 -1.38 6.27
C ALA A 206 -16.02 -0.45 6.00
N PHE A 207 -15.70 -0.23 4.72
CA PHE A 207 -14.57 0.60 4.31
C PHE A 207 -14.68 2.06 4.76
N THR A 208 -15.88 2.64 4.63
CA THR A 208 -16.14 4.05 4.98
C THR A 208 -16.37 4.30 6.47
N SER A 209 -16.70 3.25 7.23
CA SER A 209 -16.95 3.32 8.68
C SER A 209 -15.70 3.24 9.53
N ALA A 210 -14.54 2.92 8.93
CA ALA A 210 -13.26 2.92 9.63
C ALA A 210 -13.01 4.28 10.29
N GLY A 211 -12.89 4.29 11.62
CA GLY A 211 -12.54 5.48 12.38
C GLY A 211 -11.15 5.96 12.01
N TYR A 212 -10.93 7.27 12.04
CA TYR A 212 -9.59 7.85 11.95
C TYR A 212 -9.08 8.20 13.34
N SER A 213 -7.78 8.09 13.55
CA SER A 213 -7.13 8.52 14.79
C SER A 213 -6.38 9.82 14.51
N GLU A 214 -6.71 10.86 15.26
CA GLU A 214 -6.04 12.16 15.16
C GLU A 214 -4.52 12.00 15.39
N SER A 215 -3.73 12.27 14.35
CA SER A 215 -2.28 12.12 14.37
C SER A 215 -1.59 13.46 14.62
N LYS A 216 -0.66 13.51 15.58
CA LYS A 216 0.15 14.72 15.82
C LYS A 216 0.91 15.17 14.58
N LEU A 217 1.39 14.22 13.78
CA LEU A 217 2.12 14.49 12.54
C LEU A 217 1.19 15.17 11.51
N GLN A 218 -0.03 14.65 11.38
CA GLN A 218 -1.04 15.23 10.49
C GLN A 218 -1.43 16.65 10.92
N ASN A 219 -1.70 16.85 12.21
CA ASN A 219 -2.06 18.17 12.74
C ASN A 219 -0.95 19.20 12.47
N ASP A 220 0.31 18.80 12.55
CA ASP A 220 1.47 19.65 12.26
C ASP A 220 1.56 19.98 10.76
N VAL A 221 1.44 18.98 9.87
CA VAL A 221 1.42 19.20 8.42
C VAL A 221 0.27 20.12 8.00
N VAL A 222 -0.94 19.87 8.51
CA VAL A 222 -2.11 20.69 8.22
C VAL A 222 -1.95 22.12 8.76
N GLY A 223 -1.41 22.27 9.98
CA GLY A 223 -1.12 23.57 10.56
C GLY A 223 -0.20 24.41 9.66
N GLU A 224 0.83 23.78 9.10
CA GLU A 224 1.77 24.46 8.19
C GLU A 224 1.17 24.72 6.80
N LEU A 225 0.30 23.85 6.27
CA LEU A 225 -0.47 24.15 5.05
C LEU A 225 -1.32 25.41 5.23
N ARG A 226 -2.01 25.55 6.37
CA ARG A 226 -2.81 26.74 6.70
C ARG A 226 -1.93 27.97 6.87
N ALA A 227 -0.80 27.83 7.57
CA ALA A 227 0.14 28.93 7.78
C ALA A 227 0.76 29.44 6.47
N ALA A 228 0.94 28.55 5.48
CA ALA A 228 1.33 28.90 4.12
C ALA A 228 0.21 29.60 3.31
N GLY A 229 -0.98 29.82 3.89
CA GLY A 229 -2.11 30.51 3.26
C GLY A 229 -2.97 29.61 2.36
N LEU A 230 -2.83 28.29 2.44
CA LEU A 230 -3.63 27.36 1.64
C LEU A 230 -5.00 27.13 2.28
N VAL A 231 -6.02 27.01 1.43
CA VAL A 231 -7.38 26.64 1.84
C VAL A 231 -7.53 25.13 1.72
N LEU A 232 -7.95 24.46 2.79
CA LEU A 232 -8.14 23.01 2.78
C LEU A 232 -9.28 22.54 3.68
N ASP A 233 -9.80 21.35 3.37
CA ASP A 233 -10.63 20.56 4.29
C ASP A 233 -9.77 19.40 4.84
N GLU A 234 -10.02 18.99 6.08
CA GLU A 234 -9.35 17.84 6.72
C GLU A 234 -10.23 16.59 6.68
N GLU A 235 -9.62 15.41 6.72
CA GLU A 235 -10.29 14.11 6.92
C GLU A 235 -11.44 13.87 5.92
N VAL A 236 -11.22 14.23 4.66
CA VAL A 236 -12.27 14.25 3.63
C VAL A 236 -12.55 12.84 3.13
N LEU A 237 -13.80 12.39 3.29
CA LEU A 237 -14.30 11.16 2.67
C LEU A 237 -14.63 11.41 1.20
N LEU A 238 -13.95 10.72 0.29
CA LEU A 238 -14.12 10.85 -1.16
C LEU A 238 -15.19 9.90 -1.72
N GLY A 239 -15.48 10.03 -3.02
CA GLY A 239 -16.50 9.23 -3.70
C GLY A 239 -16.15 7.74 -3.73
N SER A 240 -14.87 7.43 -3.93
CA SER A 240 -14.31 6.08 -3.81
C SER A 240 -14.44 5.48 -2.41
N GLY A 241 -14.73 6.29 -1.39
CA GLY A 241 -14.78 5.87 0.01
C GLY A 241 -13.44 5.96 0.74
N TYR A 242 -12.34 6.33 0.06
CA TYR A 242 -11.09 6.68 0.74
C TYR A 242 -11.26 7.97 1.55
N ARG A 243 -10.60 8.01 2.70
CA ARG A 243 -10.43 9.23 3.50
C ARG A 243 -9.04 9.80 3.27
N ILE A 244 -8.96 11.10 2.98
CA ILE A 244 -7.72 11.84 2.77
C ILE A 244 -7.50 12.77 3.96
N ASP A 245 -6.25 12.86 4.42
CA ASP A 245 -5.88 13.68 5.58
C ASP A 245 -6.15 15.17 5.35
N ALA A 246 -5.79 15.69 4.17
CA ALA A 246 -6.07 17.06 3.75
C ALA A 246 -6.40 17.17 2.27
N LEU A 247 -7.43 17.96 1.93
CA LEU A 247 -7.80 18.29 0.55
C LEU A 247 -7.59 19.77 0.31
N VAL A 248 -6.47 20.12 -0.31
CA VAL A 248 -6.09 21.49 -0.65
C VAL A 248 -6.88 21.95 -1.87
N LYS A 249 -7.44 23.16 -1.79
CA LYS A 249 -8.28 23.79 -2.81
C LYS A 249 -7.57 25.01 -3.40
N PHE A 250 -7.45 25.03 -4.73
CA PHE A 250 -6.86 26.14 -5.46
C PHE A 250 -7.93 27.07 -6.04
N GLY A 251 -7.56 28.33 -6.29
CA GLY A 251 -8.48 29.37 -6.76
C GLY A 251 -9.08 29.11 -8.16
N ASP A 252 -8.45 28.25 -8.95
CA ASP A 252 -8.93 27.79 -10.27
C ASP A 252 -9.88 26.59 -10.19
N GLY A 253 -10.23 26.15 -8.97
CA GLY A 253 -11.13 25.02 -8.71
C GLY A 253 -10.43 23.67 -8.65
N ARG A 254 -9.11 23.58 -8.91
CA ARG A 254 -8.35 22.34 -8.72
C ARG A 254 -8.31 21.94 -7.24
N LYS A 255 -8.22 20.64 -7.02
CA LYS A 255 -8.08 20.03 -5.69
C LYS A 255 -6.93 19.03 -5.69
N VAL A 256 -6.13 19.05 -4.64
CA VAL A 256 -5.01 18.12 -4.44
C VAL A 256 -5.16 17.48 -3.07
N ALA A 257 -5.13 16.16 -3.03
CA ALA A 257 -5.09 15.37 -1.82
C ALA A 257 -3.66 15.39 -1.26
N VAL A 258 -3.51 15.69 0.02
CA VAL A 258 -2.26 15.56 0.76
C VAL A 258 -2.42 14.42 1.76
N GLU A 259 -1.56 13.41 1.63
CA GLU A 259 -1.48 12.23 2.50
C GLU A 259 -0.27 12.37 3.42
N VAL A 260 -0.51 12.34 4.73
CA VAL A 260 0.51 12.44 5.77
C VAL A 260 0.92 11.02 6.18
N ASP A 261 1.81 10.47 5.39
CA ASP A 261 2.18 9.06 5.49
C ASP A 261 3.13 8.81 6.67
N GLY A 262 2.61 8.13 7.69
CA GLY A 262 3.38 7.62 8.83
C GLY A 262 4.24 6.39 8.49
N PRO A 263 5.03 5.87 9.45
CA PRO A 263 5.94 4.73 9.20
C PRO A 263 5.29 3.48 8.63
N PHE A 264 4.04 3.19 8.97
CA PHE A 264 3.32 2.00 8.50
C PHE A 264 2.91 2.06 7.02
N HIS A 265 2.95 3.24 6.41
CA HIS A 265 2.65 3.45 4.99
C HIS A 265 3.81 3.04 4.08
N PHE A 266 4.95 2.65 4.67
CA PHE A 266 6.18 2.39 3.94
C PHE A 266 6.87 1.10 4.35
N ILE A 267 7.57 0.51 3.39
CA ILE A 267 8.51 -0.59 3.59
C ILE A 267 9.85 -0.14 3.01
N ASP A 268 10.86 0.02 3.87
CA ASP A 268 12.17 0.60 3.53
C ASP A 268 12.08 1.91 2.71
N ARG A 269 11.27 2.86 3.21
CA ARG A 269 11.01 4.18 2.59
C ARG A 269 10.38 4.13 1.19
N ARG A 270 9.80 2.99 0.79
CA ARG A 270 8.96 2.86 -0.41
C ARG A 270 7.50 2.69 0.01
N PRO A 271 6.53 3.28 -0.69
CA PRO A 271 5.12 3.08 -0.37
C PRO A 271 4.79 1.59 -0.33
N ALA A 272 4.07 1.16 0.71
CA ALA A 272 3.53 -0.19 0.77
C ALA A 272 2.47 -0.40 -0.33
N GLY A 273 2.10 -1.65 -0.57
CA GLY A 273 1.06 -1.99 -1.55
C GLY A 273 -0.27 -1.26 -1.29
N SER A 274 -0.68 -1.14 -0.02
CA SER A 274 -1.88 -0.41 0.39
C SER A 274 -1.82 1.08 0.04
N THR A 275 -0.71 1.74 0.35
CA THR A 275 -0.47 3.16 0.03
C THR A 275 -0.47 3.39 -1.48
N THR A 276 0.21 2.51 -2.23
CA THR A 276 0.25 2.57 -3.70
C THR A 276 -1.15 2.42 -4.30
N LEU A 277 -1.94 1.48 -3.79
CA LEU A 277 -3.31 1.24 -4.26
C LEU A 277 -4.23 2.42 -3.96
N LYS A 278 -4.17 2.97 -2.73
CA LYS A 278 -4.91 4.18 -2.33
C LYS A 278 -4.63 5.34 -3.28
N HIS A 279 -3.35 5.68 -3.47
CA HIS A 279 -2.98 6.81 -4.31
C HIS A 279 -3.46 6.64 -5.75
N ARG A 280 -3.33 5.43 -6.32
CA ARG A 280 -3.80 5.14 -7.67
C ARG A 280 -5.32 5.30 -7.79
N GLN A 281 -6.08 4.73 -6.86
CA GLN A 281 -7.54 4.72 -6.91
C GLN A 281 -8.12 6.12 -6.71
N VAL A 282 -7.58 6.89 -5.78
CA VAL A 282 -7.97 8.30 -5.59
C VAL A 282 -7.67 9.13 -6.85
N ALA A 283 -6.48 8.96 -7.43
CA ALA A 283 -6.10 9.66 -8.65
C ALA A 283 -6.98 9.31 -9.86
N ARG A 284 -7.36 8.03 -10.02
CA ARG A 284 -8.12 7.57 -11.19
C ARG A 284 -9.63 7.75 -11.04
N LEU A 285 -10.19 7.39 -9.90
CA LEU A 285 -11.64 7.33 -9.69
C LEU A 285 -12.18 8.66 -9.18
N ASP A 286 -11.51 9.28 -8.21
CA ASP A 286 -11.91 10.59 -7.69
C ASP A 286 -11.36 11.76 -8.52
N ARG A 287 -10.41 11.47 -9.44
CA ARG A 287 -9.74 12.47 -10.30
C ARG A 287 -9.04 13.57 -9.48
N ILE A 288 -8.48 13.17 -8.34
CA ILE A 288 -7.76 14.06 -7.42
C ILE A 288 -6.30 13.59 -7.36
N GLU A 289 -5.37 14.47 -7.72
CA GLU A 289 -3.95 14.21 -7.56
C GLU A 289 -3.60 14.01 -6.08
N VAL A 290 -2.75 13.02 -5.79
CA VAL A 290 -2.33 12.69 -4.42
C VAL A 290 -0.86 13.01 -4.24
N VAL A 291 -0.58 13.84 -3.23
CA VAL A 291 0.77 14.22 -2.79
C VAL A 291 1.04 13.58 -1.44
N SER A 292 2.13 12.81 -1.37
CA SER A 292 2.60 12.20 -0.13
C SER A 292 3.55 13.12 0.64
N VAL A 293 3.35 13.23 1.94
CA VAL A 293 4.26 13.83 2.93
C VAL A 293 4.80 12.70 3.83
N PRO A 294 5.95 12.09 3.48
CA PRO A 294 6.54 11.04 4.30
C PRO A 294 7.06 11.56 5.62
N TYR A 295 6.78 10.85 6.71
CA TYR A 295 7.19 11.26 8.06
C TYR A 295 8.70 11.58 8.18
N TRP A 296 9.58 10.80 7.53
CA TRP A 296 11.03 11.03 7.66
C TRP A 296 11.51 12.29 6.94
N GLU A 297 10.86 12.68 5.84
CA GLU A 297 11.18 13.94 5.15
C GLU A 297 10.71 15.11 6.01
N TRP A 298 9.54 14.97 6.62
CA TRP A 298 8.96 15.98 7.50
C TRP A 298 9.78 16.21 8.77
N ASP A 299 10.21 15.12 9.42
CA ASP A 299 11.00 15.15 10.66
C ASP A 299 12.39 15.82 10.48
N GLU A 300 12.91 15.88 9.24
CA GLU A 300 14.18 16.53 8.92
C GLU A 300 14.05 18.07 8.82
N LEU A 301 12.83 18.61 8.73
CA LEU A 301 12.56 20.04 8.54
C LEU A 301 12.57 20.78 9.89
N LYS A 302 13.49 21.73 10.03
CA LYS A 302 13.85 22.31 11.34
C LYS A 302 12.93 23.44 11.83
N ASN A 303 12.20 24.08 10.93
CA ASN A 303 11.36 25.23 11.23
C ASN A 303 10.19 25.36 10.24
N SER A 304 9.25 26.24 10.56
CA SER A 304 8.04 26.46 9.76
C SER A 304 8.34 26.95 8.34
N GLU A 305 9.34 27.81 8.13
CA GLU A 305 9.71 28.27 6.78
C GLU A 305 10.13 27.10 5.87
N MET A 306 10.96 26.18 6.37
CA MET A 306 11.37 24.98 5.64
C MET A 306 10.19 24.04 5.37
N LYS A 307 9.31 23.86 6.35
CA LYS A 307 8.09 23.02 6.25
C LYS A 307 7.14 23.55 5.19
N GLN A 308 6.83 24.84 5.23
CA GLN A 308 5.97 25.50 4.27
C GLN A 308 6.57 25.46 2.87
N HIS A 309 7.88 25.76 2.74
CA HIS A 309 8.56 25.66 1.46
C HIS A 309 8.50 24.25 0.87
N TYR A 310 8.75 23.23 1.69
CA TYR A 310 8.65 21.82 1.28
C TYR A 310 7.23 21.47 0.77
N LEU A 311 6.18 21.90 1.49
CA LEU A 311 4.78 21.67 1.07
C LEU A 311 4.46 22.37 -0.26
N LEU A 312 4.87 23.63 -0.41
CA LEU A 312 4.64 24.41 -1.63
C LEU A 312 5.41 23.87 -2.84
N VAL A 313 6.56 23.23 -2.63
CA VAL A 313 7.30 22.56 -3.70
C VAL A 313 6.64 21.25 -4.11
N LYS A 314 6.04 20.51 -3.15
CA LYS A 314 5.34 19.26 -3.45
C LYS A 314 3.97 19.47 -4.11
N LEU A 315 3.29 20.57 -3.79
CA LEU A 315 2.01 20.90 -4.40
C LEU A 315 2.21 21.45 -5.82
N PRO A 316 1.42 21.01 -6.79
CA PRO A 316 1.39 21.63 -8.12
C PRO A 316 1.16 23.15 -7.98
N ASP A 317 2.03 23.95 -8.59
CA ASP A 317 1.98 25.42 -8.58
C ASP A 317 2.13 26.14 -7.23
N GLY A 318 2.58 25.49 -6.16
CA GLY A 318 2.68 26.11 -4.83
C GLY A 318 3.60 27.35 -4.75
N GLN A 319 4.53 27.53 -5.70
CA GLN A 319 5.33 28.75 -5.80
C GLN A 319 4.53 29.99 -6.26
N ASN A 320 3.44 29.80 -7.02
CA ASN A 320 2.61 30.90 -7.53
C ASN A 320 1.58 31.41 -6.51
N CYS A 321 1.35 30.69 -5.42
CA CYS A 321 0.47 31.12 -4.32
C CYS A 321 1.14 32.12 -3.37
N ILE A 322 2.47 32.27 -3.43
CA ILE A 322 3.20 33.28 -2.68
C ILE A 322 3.06 34.62 -3.41
N LYS A 323 1.94 35.33 -3.19
CA LYS A 323 1.96 36.78 -3.42
C LYS A 323 2.87 37.40 -2.35
N PRO A 324 3.93 38.14 -2.69
CA PRO A 324 4.66 38.90 -1.69
C PRO A 324 3.67 39.85 -0.99
N ARG A 325 3.70 39.89 0.34
CA ARG A 325 3.00 40.92 1.12
C ARG A 325 3.45 42.28 0.59
N GLU A 326 2.56 43.04 -0.03
CA GLU A 326 2.82 44.44 -0.31
C GLU A 326 3.09 45.16 1.02
N PRO A 327 4.18 45.94 1.12
CA PRO A 327 4.44 46.73 2.32
C PRO A 327 3.35 47.82 2.47
N PRO A 328 3.00 48.20 3.71
CA PRO A 328 1.97 49.21 3.96
C PRO A 328 2.36 50.53 3.32
N GLY A 329 1.41 51.11 2.59
CA GLY A 329 1.63 52.18 1.62
C GLY A 329 2.28 53.44 2.16
N GLU A 330 3.14 54.01 1.34
CA GLU A 330 3.50 55.42 1.40
C GLU A 330 2.58 56.21 0.46
N LEU A 331 1.91 57.21 1.04
CA LEU A 331 1.08 58.19 0.36
C LEU A 331 1.95 59.23 -0.38
N GLY A 332 1.75 59.31 -1.69
CA GLY A 332 1.77 60.57 -2.46
C GLY A 332 2.92 60.76 -3.47
N PRO A 333 2.85 61.77 -4.36
CA PRO A 333 1.70 62.59 -4.77
C PRO A 333 1.34 62.42 -6.27
N GLU A 334 0.19 62.99 -6.62
CA GLU A 334 -0.36 63.15 -7.97
C GLU A 334 0.66 63.61 -9.02
N TYR A 335 0.64 62.97 -10.20
CA TYR A 335 0.90 63.66 -11.47
C TYR A 335 -0.03 63.11 -12.55
N VAL A 336 -0.87 64.01 -13.04
CA VAL A 336 -1.70 63.92 -14.24
C VAL A 336 -0.76 64.08 -15.45
N ASP A 337 -0.84 63.22 -16.48
CA ASP A 337 -1.43 63.57 -17.79
C ASP A 337 -1.11 62.57 -18.94
N LEU A 338 -2.09 62.51 -19.87
CA LEU A 338 -2.02 62.30 -21.33
C LEU A 338 -1.59 60.95 -21.96
N ALA A 339 -2.63 60.27 -22.46
CA ALA A 339 -2.83 59.69 -23.81
C ALA A 339 -1.61 59.40 -24.73
N VAL A 340 -1.64 58.25 -25.41
CA VAL A 340 -1.87 58.09 -26.87
C VAL A 340 -1.85 56.59 -27.26
N ALA A 341 -2.67 56.29 -28.27
CA ALA A 341 -3.14 55.02 -28.81
C ALA A 341 -2.09 54.07 -29.44
N CYS A 342 -2.37 52.77 -29.41
CA CYS A 342 -2.88 52.00 -30.55
C CYS A 342 -3.45 50.65 -30.10
#